data_AF-A0A6P1KG18-F1
#
_entry.id   AF-A0A6P1KG18-F1
#
_cell.length_a   1.000
_cell.length_b   1.000
_cell.length_c   1.000
_cell.angle_alpha   90.00
_cell.angle_beta   90.00
_cell.angle_gamma   90.00
#
_symmetry.space_group_name_H-M   'P 1'
#
loop_
_entity.id
_entity.type
_entity.pdbx_description
1 polymer ?
#
loop_
_entity_poly.entity_id
_entity_poly.type
_entity_poly.pdbx_seq_one_letter_code
_entity_poly.pdbx_strand_id
1 'polypeptide(L)'
;MKKHALLIQAHQDISYFIKLAKIQPNVNFYVHMDAKSNYFPEAETAQLANVFLLKDRITVRWGGFSQIEATLKLFETAFANEDNAYFHLLSGEDVVLQPFEVIEKHWQQRFDFQAMMTCEIAPQYAYRFIMDSPHADSDWQRQLTGKIITKLQQGVAKIKPYHSPIYFGSQWFSVTRADWEKIVPFTDEYNDFFRHKLVPDEHFFQTLIAEKLTNQIRLSNDNRRQIIFDKNVNNGNSPIYLDLLKLERAKFDGYWFARKVKKDVALTWLGEA
;
A
#
# COMPACT_ATOMS: atom_id res chain seq x y z
N MET A 1 -0.01 -10.54 -23.94
CA MET A 1 -1.01 -9.80 -23.14
C MET A 1 -0.29 -9.17 -21.98
N LYS A 2 -0.55 -7.89 -21.71
CA LYS A 2 0.03 -7.20 -20.56
C LYS A 2 -0.60 -7.72 -19.27
N LYS A 3 0.19 -7.98 -18.23
CA LYS A 3 -0.19 -8.66 -16.98
C LYS A 3 -0.45 -7.68 -15.84
N HIS A 4 -1.29 -8.09 -14.90
CA HIS A 4 -1.37 -7.47 -13.58
C HIS A 4 -0.23 -7.97 -12.69
N ALA A 5 0.32 -7.06 -11.88
CA ALA A 5 1.31 -7.32 -10.86
C ALA A 5 0.73 -6.98 -9.49
N LEU A 6 0.65 -7.98 -8.60
CA LEU A 6 0.33 -7.77 -7.19
C LEU A 6 1.63 -7.63 -6.40
N LEU A 7 1.80 -6.47 -5.76
CA LEU A 7 2.99 -6.11 -4.98
C LEU A 7 2.61 -6.23 -3.50
N ILE A 8 3.05 -7.28 -2.85
CA ILE A 8 2.53 -7.74 -1.56
C ILE A 8 3.56 -7.48 -0.47
N GLN A 9 3.19 -6.65 0.51
CA GLN A 9 3.94 -6.46 1.76
C GLN A 9 3.37 -7.37 2.85
N ALA A 10 4.13 -8.35 3.30
CA ALA A 10 3.66 -9.35 4.25
C ALA A 10 4.64 -9.54 5.41
N HIS A 11 4.11 -9.84 6.60
CA HIS A 11 4.92 -10.21 7.77
C HIS A 11 4.45 -11.54 8.38
N GLN A 12 3.39 -12.14 7.81
CA GLN A 12 2.75 -13.39 8.22
C GLN A 12 2.48 -14.28 7.00
N ASP A 13 1.77 -15.38 7.22
CA ASP A 13 1.33 -16.33 6.21
C ASP A 13 0.73 -15.69 4.96
N ILE A 14 1.14 -16.16 3.78
CA ILE A 14 0.62 -15.71 2.47
C ILE A 14 -0.07 -16.84 1.69
N SER A 15 -0.62 -17.84 2.38
CA SER A 15 -1.27 -19.01 1.76
C SER A 15 -2.37 -18.61 0.77
N TYR A 16 -3.09 -17.51 1.04
CA TYR A 16 -4.07 -16.94 0.13
C TYR A 16 -3.44 -16.59 -1.23
N PHE A 17 -2.36 -15.81 -1.24
CA PHE A 17 -1.67 -15.42 -2.47
C PHE A 17 -1.00 -16.60 -3.17
N ILE A 18 -0.46 -17.57 -2.43
CA ILE A 18 0.10 -18.80 -3.02
C ILE A 18 -0.99 -19.60 -3.75
N LYS A 19 -2.18 -19.75 -3.15
CA LYS A 19 -3.31 -20.43 -3.82
C LYS A 19 -3.83 -19.62 -5.00
N LEU A 20 -3.96 -18.30 -4.85
CA LEU A 20 -4.40 -17.42 -5.93
C LEU A 20 -3.45 -17.48 -7.12
N ALA A 21 -2.13 -17.50 -6.89
CA ALA A 21 -1.13 -17.61 -7.95
C ALA A 21 -1.23 -18.91 -8.76
N LYS A 22 -1.64 -20.02 -8.13
CA LYS A 22 -1.87 -21.30 -8.81
C LYS A 22 -3.04 -21.25 -9.80
N ILE A 23 -4.10 -20.53 -9.45
CA ILE A 23 -5.30 -20.41 -10.30
C ILE A 23 -5.24 -19.19 -11.24
N GLN A 24 -4.28 -18.28 -11.05
CA GLN A 24 -4.09 -17.07 -11.87
C GLN A 24 -2.66 -17.02 -12.49
N PRO A 25 -2.31 -17.93 -13.41
CA PRO A 25 -0.96 -17.96 -14.02
C PRO A 25 -0.62 -16.72 -14.87
N ASN A 26 -1.64 -15.94 -15.25
CA ASN A 26 -1.48 -14.71 -16.03
C ASN A 26 -1.24 -13.45 -15.16
N VAL A 27 -1.17 -13.61 -13.84
CA VAL A 27 -0.90 -12.53 -12.88
C VAL A 27 0.44 -12.80 -12.22
N ASN A 28 1.26 -11.77 -12.08
CA ASN A 28 2.54 -11.86 -11.38
C ASN A 28 2.39 -11.41 -9.92
N PHE A 29 3.01 -12.13 -9.00
CA PHE A 29 2.94 -11.89 -7.56
C PHE A 29 4.33 -11.60 -7.04
N TYR A 30 4.58 -10.36 -6.64
CA TYR A 30 5.84 -9.92 -6.05
C TYR A 30 5.64 -9.81 -4.55
N VAL A 31 6.43 -10.53 -3.77
CA VAL A 31 6.22 -10.62 -2.32
C VAL A 31 7.46 -10.14 -1.59
N HIS A 32 7.27 -9.12 -0.77
CA HIS A 32 8.22 -8.73 0.26
C HIS A 32 7.73 -9.31 1.59
N MET A 33 8.53 -10.20 2.14
CA MET A 33 8.37 -10.68 3.51
C MET A 33 9.21 -9.78 4.42
N ASP A 34 8.62 -9.22 5.49
CA ASP A 34 9.35 -8.46 6.50
C ASP A 34 10.54 -9.30 7.01
N ALA A 35 11.73 -8.69 7.08
CA ALA A 35 12.95 -9.36 7.53
C ALA A 35 12.84 -9.90 8.96
N LYS A 36 11.98 -9.31 9.80
CA LYS A 36 11.67 -9.81 11.16
C LYS A 36 10.80 -11.07 11.16
N SER A 37 10.17 -11.40 10.04
CA SER A 37 9.34 -12.60 9.94
C SER A 37 10.23 -13.84 9.82
N ASN A 38 9.95 -14.83 10.67
CA ASN A 38 10.55 -16.17 10.59
C ASN A 38 9.94 -17.01 9.45
N TYR A 39 8.83 -16.54 8.85
CA TYR A 39 8.17 -17.22 7.74
C TYR A 39 8.69 -16.70 6.40
N PHE A 40 9.13 -17.62 5.54
CA PHE A 40 9.57 -17.32 4.18
C PHE A 40 9.26 -18.52 3.25
N PRO A 41 8.24 -18.44 2.39
CA PRO A 41 7.66 -19.61 1.71
C PRO A 41 8.38 -20.00 0.42
N GLU A 42 9.70 -20.18 0.50
CA GLU A 42 10.51 -20.50 -0.67
C GLU A 42 10.16 -21.87 -1.28
N ALA A 43 9.99 -22.90 -0.43
CA ALA A 43 9.65 -24.23 -0.91
C ALA A 43 8.24 -24.29 -1.52
N GLU A 44 7.27 -23.60 -0.91
CA GLU A 44 5.87 -23.58 -1.35
C GLU A 44 5.67 -22.83 -2.68
N THR A 45 6.59 -21.91 -3.00
CA THR A 45 6.54 -21.07 -4.21
C THR A 45 7.52 -21.49 -5.28
N ALA A 46 8.44 -22.43 -5.02
CA ALA A 46 9.53 -22.81 -5.92
C ALA A 46 9.06 -23.25 -7.33
N GLN A 47 7.85 -23.82 -7.44
CA GLN A 47 7.28 -24.29 -8.72
C GLN A 47 6.33 -23.27 -9.37
N LEU A 48 6.13 -22.11 -8.76
CA LEU A 48 5.22 -21.07 -9.25
C LEU A 48 6.02 -20.00 -10.01
N ALA A 49 6.10 -20.15 -11.34
CA ALA A 49 6.86 -19.24 -12.20
C ALA A 49 6.38 -17.77 -12.19
N ASN A 50 5.17 -17.53 -11.67
CA ASN A 50 4.57 -16.21 -11.54
C ASN A 50 4.66 -15.63 -10.11
N VAL A 51 5.39 -16.27 -9.20
CA VAL A 51 5.63 -15.77 -7.83
C VAL A 51 7.10 -15.42 -7.65
N PHE A 52 7.36 -14.18 -7.25
CA PHE A 52 8.69 -13.61 -7.09
C PHE A 52 8.86 -13.16 -5.64
N LEU A 53 9.58 -13.96 -4.85
CA LEU A 53 9.94 -13.60 -3.47
C LEU A 53 11.18 -12.69 -3.48
N LEU A 54 11.08 -11.50 -2.89
CA LEU A 54 12.22 -10.60 -2.72
C LEU A 54 13.16 -11.16 -1.65
N LYS A 55 14.42 -11.42 -2.03
CA LYS A 55 15.46 -11.96 -1.14
C LYS A 55 16.08 -10.90 -0.24
N ASP A 56 16.23 -9.69 -0.76
CA ASP A 56 16.76 -8.54 -0.02
C ASP A 56 15.66 -7.87 0.83
N ARG A 57 15.31 -8.56 1.93
CA ARG A 57 14.20 -8.20 2.84
C ARG A 57 14.53 -6.98 3.69
N ILE A 58 13.51 -6.16 3.94
CA ILE A 58 13.59 -4.95 4.77
C ILE A 58 12.95 -5.24 6.12
N THR A 59 13.57 -4.75 7.20
CA THR A 59 12.95 -4.74 8.54
C THR A 59 11.92 -3.60 8.59
N VAL A 60 10.65 -3.92 8.43
CA VAL A 60 9.60 -2.88 8.30
C VAL A 60 9.10 -2.45 9.67
N ARG A 61 9.15 -1.16 9.98
CA ARG A 61 8.46 -0.57 11.13
C ARG A 61 7.20 0.14 10.61
N TRP A 62 6.06 -0.18 11.22
CA TRP A 62 4.78 0.38 10.80
C TRP A 62 4.73 1.90 10.98
N GLY A 63 4.37 2.61 9.91
CA GLY A 63 4.39 4.06 9.87
C GLY A 63 5.82 4.65 9.93
N GLY A 64 6.82 3.84 9.60
CA GLY A 64 8.22 4.23 9.40
C GLY A 64 8.59 4.24 7.92
N PHE A 65 9.72 4.86 7.59
CA PHE A 65 10.18 4.98 6.21
C PHE A 65 10.53 3.63 5.56
N SER A 66 11.01 2.66 6.35
CA SER A 66 11.22 1.27 5.91
C SER A 66 10.02 0.64 5.20
N GLN A 67 8.79 1.11 5.47
CA GLN A 67 7.59 0.68 4.77
C GLN A 67 7.55 1.16 3.30
N ILE A 68 8.01 2.40 3.05
CA ILE A 68 8.19 2.94 1.70
C ILE A 68 9.37 2.26 1.00
N GLU A 69 10.48 2.01 1.69
CA GLU A 69 11.62 1.28 1.11
C GLU A 69 11.21 -0.11 0.61
N ALA A 70 10.41 -0.84 1.39
CA ALA A 70 9.85 -2.12 0.96
C ALA A 70 8.89 -1.96 -0.24
N THR A 71 8.10 -0.89 -0.29
CA THR A 71 7.24 -0.57 -1.44
C THR A 71 8.07 -0.29 -2.70
N LEU A 72 9.09 0.56 -2.62
CA LEU A 72 9.94 0.92 -3.74
C LEU A 72 10.67 -0.32 -4.29
N LYS A 73 11.21 -1.20 -3.44
CA LYS A 73 11.83 -2.47 -3.88
C LYS A 73 10.85 -3.39 -4.62
N LEU A 74 9.60 -3.48 -4.13
CA LEU A 74 8.55 -4.25 -4.81
C LEU A 74 8.26 -3.68 -6.20
N PHE A 75 8.13 -2.36 -6.29
CA PHE A 75 7.89 -1.69 -7.56
C PHE A 75 9.08 -1.80 -8.52
N GLU A 76 10.30 -1.60 -8.06
CA GLU A 76 11.52 -1.77 -8.85
C GLU A 76 11.58 -3.18 -9.46
N THR A 77 11.39 -4.21 -8.64
CA THR A 77 11.41 -5.62 -9.07
C THR A 77 10.30 -5.92 -10.08
N ALA A 78 9.07 -5.45 -9.80
CA ALA A 78 7.94 -5.67 -10.69
C ALA A 78 8.06 -4.86 -11.99
N PHE A 79 8.65 -3.67 -11.93
CA PHE A 79 8.79 -2.76 -13.07
C PHE A 79 9.88 -3.21 -14.04
N ALA A 80 10.88 -3.95 -13.58
CA ALA A 80 11.87 -4.58 -14.45
C ALA A 80 11.27 -5.63 -15.40
N ASN A 81 10.09 -6.19 -15.09
CA ASN A 81 9.39 -7.11 -15.99
C ASN A 81 8.43 -6.34 -16.92
N GLU A 82 8.80 -6.22 -18.20
CA GLU A 82 8.05 -5.50 -19.25
C GLU A 82 6.63 -6.03 -19.49
N ASP A 83 6.35 -7.30 -19.14
CA ASP A 83 5.01 -7.86 -19.30
C ASP A 83 3.99 -7.23 -18.36
N ASN A 84 4.43 -6.71 -17.20
CA ASN A 84 3.52 -6.08 -16.27
C ASN A 84 2.91 -4.81 -16.90
N ALA A 85 1.70 -4.42 -16.52
CA ALA A 85 1.13 -3.14 -16.94
C ALA A 85 0.28 -2.46 -15.87
N TYR A 86 -0.24 -3.25 -14.94
CA TYR A 86 -1.05 -2.77 -13.84
C TYR A 86 -0.38 -3.20 -12.54
N PHE A 87 -0.10 -2.25 -11.67
CA PHE A 87 0.56 -2.49 -10.40
C PHE A 87 -0.42 -2.23 -9.26
N HIS A 88 -0.53 -3.19 -8.35
CA HIS A 88 -1.43 -3.12 -7.21
C HIS A 88 -0.63 -3.34 -5.92
N LEU A 89 -0.44 -2.30 -5.12
CA LEU A 89 0.19 -2.44 -3.81
C LEU A 89 -0.81 -2.98 -2.79
N LEU A 90 -0.49 -4.11 -2.17
CA LEU A 90 -1.33 -4.85 -1.24
C LEU A 90 -0.50 -5.26 -0.02
N SER A 91 -1.17 -5.62 1.07
CA SER A 91 -0.52 -6.40 2.13
C SER A 91 -0.91 -7.87 2.09
N GLY A 92 -0.21 -8.68 2.89
CA GLY A 92 -0.51 -10.08 3.13
C GLY A 92 -1.91 -10.41 3.68
N GLU A 93 -2.74 -9.42 4.00
CA GLU A 93 -4.10 -9.61 4.58
C GLU A 93 -5.19 -8.96 3.72
N ASP A 94 -4.84 -8.62 2.47
CA ASP A 94 -5.79 -8.18 1.45
C ASP A 94 -6.30 -9.38 0.63
N VAL A 95 -7.50 -9.24 0.09
CA VAL A 95 -8.08 -10.20 -0.86
C VAL A 95 -8.52 -9.51 -2.14
N VAL A 96 -8.46 -10.23 -3.26
CA VAL A 96 -9.01 -9.83 -4.55
C VAL A 96 -10.51 -10.11 -4.58
N LEU A 97 -11.31 -9.10 -4.93
CA LEU A 97 -12.77 -9.19 -5.00
C LEU A 97 -13.30 -9.40 -6.43
N GLN A 98 -12.55 -8.93 -7.43
CA GLN A 98 -12.97 -8.91 -8.83
C GLN A 98 -11.95 -9.63 -9.72
N PRO A 99 -12.40 -10.31 -10.79
CA PRO A 99 -11.49 -10.80 -11.84
C PRO A 99 -10.66 -9.65 -12.44
N PHE A 100 -9.43 -9.95 -12.84
CA PHE A 100 -8.51 -8.92 -13.34
C PHE A 100 -9.01 -8.26 -14.64
N GLU A 101 -9.72 -9.00 -15.48
CA GLU A 101 -10.36 -8.49 -16.69
C GLU A 101 -11.47 -7.48 -16.35
N VAL A 102 -12.20 -7.71 -15.24
CA VAL A 102 -13.21 -6.77 -14.74
C VAL A 102 -12.55 -5.53 -14.17
N ILE A 103 -11.45 -5.69 -13.42
CA ILE A 103 -10.65 -4.57 -12.91
C ILE A 103 -10.18 -3.69 -14.07
N GLU A 104 -9.54 -4.29 -15.08
CA GLU A 104 -9.03 -3.57 -16.27
C GLU A 104 -10.15 -2.84 -16.99
N LYS A 105 -11.28 -3.52 -17.27
CA LYS A 105 -12.45 -2.90 -17.91
C LYS A 105 -13.00 -1.73 -17.09
N HIS A 106 -13.13 -1.88 -15.78
CA HIS A 106 -13.58 -0.79 -14.89
C HIS A 106 -12.60 0.37 -14.90
N TRP A 107 -11.29 0.09 -14.86
CA TRP A 107 -10.24 1.10 -14.86
C TRP A 107 -10.29 1.92 -16.15
N GLN A 108 -10.46 1.27 -17.30
CA GLN A 108 -10.63 1.95 -18.57
C GLN A 108 -11.94 2.75 -18.63
N GLN A 109 -13.08 2.10 -18.43
CA GLN A 109 -14.39 2.68 -18.77
C GLN A 109 -14.88 3.71 -17.75
N ARG A 110 -14.55 3.53 -16.46
CA ARG A 110 -15.04 4.40 -15.38
C ARG A 110 -14.04 5.46 -14.96
N PHE A 111 -12.75 5.20 -15.17
CA PHE A 111 -11.68 6.04 -14.66
C PHE A 111 -10.70 6.51 -15.71
N ASP A 112 -10.86 6.10 -16.97
CA ASP A 112 -9.95 6.51 -18.04
C ASP A 112 -8.47 6.32 -17.65
N PHE A 113 -8.20 5.17 -17.02
CA PHE A 113 -6.87 4.80 -16.49
C PHE A 113 -6.22 5.77 -15.49
N GLN A 114 -7.00 6.62 -14.80
CA GLN A 114 -6.51 7.43 -13.68
C GLN A 114 -5.76 6.59 -12.64
N ALA A 115 -4.70 7.15 -12.03
CA ALA A 115 -4.01 6.50 -10.92
C ALA A 115 -4.98 6.32 -9.73
N MET A 116 -5.13 5.08 -9.28
CA MET A 116 -6.12 4.66 -8.29
C MET A 116 -5.57 4.86 -6.89
N MET A 117 -5.63 6.10 -6.42
CA MET A 117 -5.05 6.54 -5.17
C MET A 117 -5.96 7.59 -4.54
N THR A 118 -6.15 7.50 -3.23
CA THR A 118 -6.78 8.58 -2.46
C THR A 118 -5.76 9.66 -2.18
N CYS A 119 -6.17 10.91 -2.35
CA CYS A 119 -5.32 12.08 -2.10
C CYS A 119 -6.22 13.25 -1.69
N GLU A 120 -6.12 13.67 -0.44
CA GLU A 120 -6.83 14.81 0.12
C GLU A 120 -5.86 15.81 0.74
N ILE A 121 -6.27 17.07 0.84
CA ILE A 121 -5.53 18.09 1.58
C ILE A 121 -5.88 17.97 3.06
N ALA A 122 -4.89 17.63 3.89
CA ALA A 122 -5.07 17.31 5.31
C ALA A 122 -4.13 18.13 6.22
N PRO A 123 -4.41 19.43 6.42
CA PRO A 123 -3.55 20.33 7.20
C PRO A 123 -3.36 19.89 8.66
N GLN A 124 -4.28 19.07 9.21
CA GLN A 124 -4.15 18.48 10.55
C GLN A 124 -2.89 17.62 10.72
N TYR A 125 -2.29 17.14 9.62
CA TYR A 125 -1.07 16.34 9.64
C TYR A 125 0.21 17.15 9.39
N ALA A 126 0.13 18.48 9.31
CA ALA A 126 1.29 19.35 9.08
C ALA A 126 2.45 19.15 10.06
N TYR A 127 2.17 18.73 11.30
CA TYR A 127 3.21 18.41 12.30
C TYR A 127 4.19 17.33 11.83
N ARG A 128 3.79 16.45 10.90
CA ARG A 128 4.64 15.40 10.31
C ARG A 128 5.67 15.96 9.32
N PHE A 129 5.51 17.20 8.85
CA PHE A 129 6.35 17.83 7.82
C PHE A 129 7.28 18.90 8.40
N ILE A 130 6.87 19.58 9.48
CA ILE A 130 7.59 20.73 10.05
C ILE A 130 8.99 20.39 10.54
N MET A 131 9.18 19.18 11.08
CA MET A 131 10.46 18.74 11.61
C MET A 131 10.62 17.24 11.43
N ASP A 132 11.87 16.79 11.49
CA ASP A 132 12.20 15.38 11.54
C ASP A 132 11.88 14.83 12.92
N SER A 133 11.46 13.57 12.95
CA SER A 133 11.14 12.85 14.16
C SER A 133 12.26 11.88 14.48
N PRO A 134 13.07 12.12 15.53
CA PRO A 134 14.20 11.26 15.86
C PRO A 134 13.78 9.84 16.27
N HIS A 135 12.49 9.66 16.60
CA HIS A 135 11.89 8.37 16.88
C HIS A 135 11.24 7.71 15.66
N ALA A 136 11.21 8.35 14.49
CA ALA A 136 10.65 7.75 13.28
C ALA A 136 11.38 6.46 12.89
N ASP A 137 10.65 5.55 12.26
CA ASP A 137 11.17 4.26 11.77
C ASP A 137 11.92 3.43 12.81
N SER A 138 11.51 3.55 14.07
CA SER A 138 12.10 2.84 15.20
C SER A 138 11.02 2.33 16.15
N ASP A 139 11.37 1.34 16.97
CA ASP A 139 10.45 0.84 18.00
C ASP A 139 10.13 1.92 19.05
N TRP A 140 10.98 2.96 19.19
CA TRP A 140 10.77 4.11 20.07
C TRP A 140 9.50 4.89 19.73
N GLN A 141 9.10 4.94 18.45
CA GLN A 141 7.88 5.62 18.00
C GLN A 141 6.62 5.15 18.74
N ARG A 142 6.59 3.87 19.12
CA ARG A 142 5.42 3.26 19.78
C ARG A 142 5.53 3.26 21.30
N GLN A 143 6.69 3.59 21.86
CA GLN A 143 6.92 3.70 23.29
C GLN A 143 6.31 5.01 23.84
N LEU A 144 6.11 5.07 25.16
CA LEU A 144 5.51 6.22 25.83
C LEU A 144 6.26 7.53 25.53
N THR A 145 7.59 7.50 25.60
CA THR A 145 8.43 8.67 25.35
C THR A 145 8.36 9.14 23.90
N GLY A 146 8.31 8.24 22.91
CA GLY A 146 8.09 8.61 21.50
C GLY A 146 6.70 9.22 21.25
N LYS A 147 5.67 8.73 21.95
CA LYS A 147 4.33 9.34 21.93
C LYS A 147 4.33 10.75 22.52
N ILE A 148 5.11 10.98 23.59
CA ILE A 148 5.29 12.31 24.19
C ILE A 148 5.95 13.26 23.18
N ILE A 149 7.03 12.84 22.50
CA ILE A 149 7.68 13.67 21.47
C ILE A 149 6.68 14.01 20.36
N THR A 150 5.92 13.03 19.87
CA THR A 150 4.89 13.27 18.85
C THR A 150 3.86 14.32 19.32
N LYS A 151 3.46 14.30 20.59
CA LYS A 151 2.55 15.31 21.16
C LYS A 151 3.19 16.69 21.26
N LEU A 152 4.47 16.77 21.58
CA LEU A 152 5.21 18.03 21.57
C LEU A 152 5.31 18.60 20.15
N GLN A 153 5.59 17.76 19.14
CA GLN A 153 5.61 18.16 17.73
C GLN A 153 4.24 18.69 17.26
N GLN A 154 3.15 18.03 17.65
CA GLN A 154 1.78 18.53 17.42
C GLN A 154 1.54 19.88 18.09
N GLY A 155 2.11 20.13 19.28
CA GLY A 155 2.07 21.42 19.95
C GLY A 155 2.83 22.50 19.19
N VAL A 156 4.06 22.21 18.74
CA VAL A 156 4.88 23.14 17.95
C VAL A 156 4.19 23.53 16.64
N ALA A 157 3.50 22.59 15.99
CA ALA A 157 2.77 22.84 14.75
C ALA A 157 1.63 23.86 14.88
N LYS A 158 1.15 24.12 16.11
CA LYS A 158 0.17 25.20 16.36
C LYS A 158 0.80 26.59 16.33
N ILE A 159 2.11 26.68 16.51
CA ILE A 159 2.87 27.95 16.60
C ILE A 159 3.65 28.20 15.31
N LYS A 160 4.23 27.14 14.73
CA LYS A 160 4.98 27.17 13.47
C LYS A 160 4.15 26.50 12.38
N PRO A 161 3.37 27.25 11.59
CA PRO A 161 2.58 26.65 10.51
C PRO A 161 3.49 26.11 9.40
N TYR A 162 3.02 25.07 8.73
CA TYR A 162 3.58 24.63 7.45
C TYR A 162 2.75 25.27 6.33
N HIS A 163 3.41 25.94 5.39
CA HIS A 163 2.73 26.79 4.40
C HIS A 163 2.39 26.08 3.09
N SER A 164 2.97 24.91 2.83
CA SER A 164 2.61 24.11 1.65
C SER A 164 1.43 23.19 1.95
N PRO A 165 0.64 22.81 0.93
CA PRO A 165 -0.42 21.82 1.11
C PRO A 165 0.12 20.51 1.66
N ILE A 166 -0.62 19.89 2.58
CA ILE A 166 -0.32 18.55 3.10
C ILE A 166 -1.22 17.57 2.37
N TYR A 167 -0.63 16.74 1.53
CA TYR A 167 -1.37 15.70 0.81
C TYR A 167 -1.35 14.41 1.61
N PHE A 168 -2.52 13.81 1.80
CA PHE A 168 -2.72 12.61 2.62
C PHE A 168 -3.59 11.61 1.88
N GLY A 169 -3.34 10.33 2.10
CA GLY A 169 -4.17 9.28 1.56
C GLY A 169 -3.82 7.90 2.10
N SER A 170 -4.40 6.89 1.47
CA SER A 170 -4.09 5.51 1.80
C SER A 170 -2.70 5.15 1.26
N GLN A 171 -1.95 4.37 2.05
CA GLN A 171 -0.77 3.66 1.57
C GLN A 171 -1.08 2.74 0.37
N TRP A 172 -2.29 2.20 0.29
CA TRP A 172 -2.64 1.19 -0.71
C TRP A 172 -3.22 1.83 -1.96
N PHE A 173 -2.56 1.65 -3.11
CA PHE A 173 -2.94 2.25 -4.39
C PHE A 173 -2.70 1.30 -5.56
N SER A 174 -3.24 1.67 -6.72
CA SER A 174 -2.94 1.00 -7.99
C SER A 174 -2.54 2.01 -9.05
N VAL A 175 -1.53 1.70 -9.86
CA VAL A 175 -1.05 2.56 -10.95
C VAL A 175 -0.82 1.74 -12.21
N THR A 176 -0.86 2.40 -13.36
CA THR A 176 -0.42 1.81 -14.62
C THR A 176 1.10 1.87 -14.72
N ARG A 177 1.68 1.08 -15.64
CA ARG A 177 3.09 1.19 -16.00
C ARG A 177 3.48 2.60 -16.44
N ALA A 178 2.65 3.22 -17.28
CA ALA A 178 2.89 4.56 -17.80
C ALA A 178 2.90 5.62 -16.69
N ASP A 179 2.10 5.44 -15.63
CA ASP A 179 2.15 6.33 -14.47
C ASP A 179 3.38 6.07 -13.60
N TRP A 180 3.72 4.81 -13.36
CA TRP A 180 4.92 4.47 -12.59
C TRP A 180 6.22 4.94 -13.26
N GLU A 181 6.31 4.86 -14.58
CA GLU A 181 7.41 5.42 -15.39
C GLU A 181 7.65 6.91 -15.12
N LYS A 182 6.58 7.67 -14.89
CA LYS A 182 6.67 9.11 -14.57
C LYS A 182 7.02 9.35 -13.10
N ILE A 183 6.62 8.45 -12.20
CA ILE A 183 6.86 8.56 -10.75
C ILE A 183 8.31 8.26 -10.41
N VAL A 184 8.88 7.19 -10.98
CA VAL A 184 10.20 6.64 -10.59
C VAL A 184 11.34 7.67 -10.57
N PRO A 185 11.45 8.65 -11.49
CA PRO A 185 12.57 9.59 -11.50
C PRO A 185 12.60 10.55 -10.30
N PHE A 186 11.48 10.69 -9.58
CA PHE A 186 11.36 11.62 -8.45
C PHE A 186 11.48 10.91 -7.09
N THR A 187 11.48 9.57 -7.04
CA THR A 187 11.39 8.86 -5.76
C THR A 187 12.58 9.16 -4.85
N ASP A 188 13.78 9.30 -5.39
CA ASP A 188 14.99 9.57 -4.60
C ASP A 188 14.96 10.94 -3.91
N GLU A 189 14.46 11.99 -4.58
CA GLU A 189 14.28 13.32 -3.98
C GLU A 189 13.37 13.25 -2.74
N TYR A 190 12.27 12.49 -2.84
CA TYR A 190 11.30 12.36 -1.74
C TYR A 190 11.76 11.37 -0.68
N ASN A 191 12.63 10.41 -1.01
CA ASN A 191 13.21 9.49 -0.03
C ASN A 191 13.93 10.25 1.07
N ASP A 192 14.79 11.20 0.72
CA ASP A 192 15.55 11.97 1.69
C ASP A 192 14.65 12.84 2.58
N PHE A 193 13.62 13.46 2.00
CA PHE A 193 12.66 14.27 2.76
C PHE A 193 11.84 13.43 3.75
N PHE A 194 11.37 12.26 3.33
CA PHE A 194 10.46 11.43 4.13
C PHE A 194 11.16 10.46 5.09
N ARG A 195 12.48 10.26 4.94
CA ARG A 195 13.26 9.26 5.70
C ARG A 195 13.08 9.35 7.21
N HIS A 196 12.93 10.56 7.75
CA HIS A 196 12.80 10.80 9.19
C HIS A 196 11.42 11.33 9.58
N LYS A 197 10.40 11.15 8.74
CA LYS A 197 9.02 11.61 9.02
C LYS A 197 8.16 10.51 9.62
N LEU A 198 7.11 10.92 10.32
CA LEU A 198 6.14 9.99 10.91
C LEU A 198 5.06 9.62 9.92
N VAL A 199 4.76 8.31 9.84
CA VAL A 199 3.74 7.74 8.96
C VAL A 199 3.86 8.28 7.52
N PRO A 200 5.08 8.24 6.94
CA PRO A 200 5.33 8.86 5.65
C PRO A 200 4.63 8.11 4.51
N ASP A 201 4.27 6.84 4.71
CA ASP A 201 3.63 5.97 3.74
C ASP A 201 2.23 6.46 3.31
N GLU A 202 1.56 7.26 4.15
CA GLU A 202 0.27 7.91 3.84
C GLU A 202 0.42 9.30 3.18
N HIS A 203 1.66 9.72 2.88
CA HIS A 203 1.99 11.04 2.34
C HIS A 203 2.91 11.00 1.12
N PHE A 204 3.83 10.04 1.07
CA PHE A 204 4.96 10.03 0.14
C PHE A 204 4.53 10.18 -1.32
N PHE A 205 3.72 9.23 -1.80
CA PHE A 205 3.31 9.19 -3.20
C PHE A 205 2.28 10.28 -3.53
N GLN A 206 1.39 10.60 -2.59
CA GLN A 206 0.43 11.69 -2.74
C GLN A 206 1.15 13.03 -2.93
N THR A 207 2.15 13.31 -2.11
CA THR A 207 2.96 14.54 -2.19
C THR A 207 3.75 14.59 -3.48
N LEU A 208 4.48 13.52 -3.81
CA LEU A 208 5.27 13.42 -5.05
C LEU A 208 4.41 13.69 -6.28
N ILE A 209 3.26 13.03 -6.40
CA ILE A 209 2.39 13.18 -7.57
C ILE A 209 1.77 14.58 -7.61
N ALA A 210 1.28 15.09 -6.48
CA ALA A 210 0.64 16.40 -6.43
C ALA A 210 1.60 17.55 -6.75
N GLU A 211 2.85 17.46 -6.31
CA GLU A 211 3.85 18.52 -6.51
C GLU A 211 4.54 18.45 -7.88
N LYS A 212 4.82 17.25 -8.40
CA LYS A 212 5.63 17.08 -9.62
C LYS A 212 4.83 16.66 -10.86
N LEU A 213 3.71 15.95 -10.67
CA LEU A 213 3.08 15.17 -11.74
C LEU A 213 1.60 15.48 -11.97
N THR A 214 1.04 16.54 -11.38
CA THR A 214 -0.40 16.87 -11.50
C THR A 214 -0.87 17.06 -12.96
N ASN A 215 0.01 17.54 -13.84
CA ASN A 215 -0.28 17.71 -15.27
C ASN A 215 -0.10 16.42 -16.10
N GLN A 216 0.47 15.36 -15.53
CA GLN A 216 0.86 14.14 -16.24
C GLN A 216 0.14 12.89 -15.72
N ILE A 217 -0.29 12.91 -14.46
CA ILE A 217 -1.01 11.83 -13.79
C ILE A 217 -2.27 12.41 -13.18
N ARG A 218 -3.41 11.86 -13.58
CA ARG A 218 -4.70 12.22 -13.01
C ARG A 218 -5.04 11.23 -11.90
N LEU A 219 -5.20 11.73 -10.68
CA LEU A 219 -5.63 10.92 -9.54
C LEU A 219 -7.15 10.70 -9.58
N SER A 220 -7.60 9.50 -9.23
CA SER A 220 -9.01 9.14 -9.12
C SER A 220 -9.67 9.65 -7.83
N ASN A 221 -8.86 9.95 -6.79
CA ASN A 221 -9.30 10.12 -5.40
C ASN A 221 -10.05 8.91 -4.83
N ASP A 222 -9.80 7.73 -5.39
CA ASP A 222 -10.39 6.44 -5.00
C ASP A 222 -9.35 5.33 -5.26
N ASN A 223 -9.03 4.51 -4.25
CA ASN A 223 -8.07 3.41 -4.40
C ASN A 223 -8.71 2.05 -4.70
N ARG A 224 -10.05 1.99 -4.85
CA ARG A 224 -10.85 0.79 -5.09
C ARG A 224 -10.62 -0.34 -4.10
N ARG A 225 -10.30 0.01 -2.85
CA ARG A 225 -10.18 -0.93 -1.74
C ARG A 225 -11.28 -0.69 -0.72
N GLN A 226 -11.98 -1.76 -0.35
CA GLN A 226 -12.85 -1.72 0.82
C GLN A 226 -11.99 -1.81 2.08
N ILE A 227 -11.90 -0.70 2.82
CA ILE A 227 -11.18 -0.63 4.10
C ILE A 227 -12.10 0.01 5.13
N ILE A 228 -12.49 -0.73 6.17
CA ILE A 228 -13.43 -0.24 7.19
C ILE A 228 -12.68 0.10 8.47
N PHE A 229 -12.74 1.37 8.86
CA PHE A 229 -12.29 1.86 10.15
C PHE A 229 -13.49 2.11 11.05
N ASP A 230 -13.51 1.48 12.22
CA ASP A 230 -14.55 1.70 13.24
C ASP A 230 -13.90 2.34 14.47
N LYS A 231 -14.39 3.52 14.88
CA LYS A 231 -13.89 4.22 16.08
C LYS A 231 -14.12 3.42 17.36
N ASN A 232 -15.13 2.55 17.38
CA ASN A 232 -15.40 1.68 18.53
C ASN A 232 -14.45 0.49 18.61
N VAL A 233 -13.68 0.22 17.55
CA VAL A 233 -12.70 -0.88 17.49
C VAL A 233 -11.29 -0.30 17.41
N ASN A 234 -10.46 -0.54 18.41
CA ASN A 234 -9.07 -0.04 18.47
C ASN A 234 -8.93 1.48 18.27
N ASN A 235 -9.95 2.26 18.65
CA ASN A 235 -10.05 3.72 18.44
C ASN A 235 -9.94 4.13 16.96
N GLY A 236 -10.24 3.23 16.01
CA GLY A 236 -10.10 3.49 14.59
C GLY A 236 -8.64 3.58 14.11
N ASN A 237 -7.66 3.12 14.89
CA ASN A 237 -6.24 3.16 14.49
C ASN A 237 -5.84 2.04 13.52
N SER A 238 -6.71 1.06 13.33
CA SER A 238 -6.51 -0.06 12.40
C SER A 238 -7.86 -0.44 11.80
N PRO A 239 -7.90 -0.89 10.53
CA PRO A 239 -9.12 -1.42 9.97
C PRO A 239 -9.60 -2.67 10.73
N ILE A 240 -10.91 -2.89 10.71
CA ILE A 240 -11.53 -4.10 11.25
C ILE A 240 -11.30 -5.30 10.32
N TYR A 241 -11.47 -6.50 10.87
CA TYR A 241 -11.49 -7.72 10.06
C TYR A 241 -12.86 -7.91 9.41
N LEU A 242 -12.88 -8.14 8.09
CA LEU A 242 -14.08 -8.38 7.30
C LEU A 242 -14.44 -9.87 7.31
N ASP A 243 -15.74 -10.17 7.37
CA ASP A 243 -16.32 -11.50 7.18
C ASP A 243 -16.80 -11.67 5.73
N LEU A 244 -17.22 -12.89 5.35
CA LEU A 244 -17.65 -13.21 3.99
C LEU A 244 -18.78 -12.30 3.49
N LEU A 245 -19.78 -12.02 4.33
CA LEU A 245 -20.88 -11.13 3.97
C LEU A 245 -20.41 -9.71 3.60
N LYS A 246 -19.44 -9.17 4.34
CA LYS A 246 -18.83 -7.87 3.98
C LYS A 246 -18.00 -7.95 2.71
N LEU A 247 -17.33 -9.07 2.43
CA LEU A 247 -16.60 -9.27 1.16
C LEU A 247 -17.55 -9.36 -0.04
N GLU A 248 -18.65 -10.12 0.08
CA GLU A 248 -19.70 -10.18 -0.94
C GLU A 248 -20.28 -8.80 -1.22
N ARG A 249 -20.59 -8.05 -0.16
CA ARG A 249 -21.10 -6.68 -0.30
C ARG A 249 -20.09 -5.77 -0.98
N ALA A 250 -18.81 -5.82 -0.59
CA ALA A 250 -17.76 -5.04 -1.21
C ALA A 250 -17.56 -5.40 -2.68
N LYS A 251 -17.63 -6.69 -3.03
CA LYS A 251 -17.60 -7.15 -4.43
C LYS A 251 -18.78 -6.56 -5.20
N PHE A 252 -19.99 -6.65 -4.66
CA PHE A 252 -21.20 -6.08 -5.27
C PHE A 252 -21.09 -4.57 -5.48
N ASP A 253 -20.54 -3.84 -4.52
CA ASP A 253 -20.34 -2.38 -4.59
C ASP A 253 -19.19 -1.98 -5.56
N GLY A 254 -18.50 -2.95 -6.17
CA GLY A 254 -17.53 -2.73 -7.24
C GLY A 254 -16.10 -2.46 -6.78
N TYR A 255 -15.77 -2.75 -5.52
CA TYR A 255 -14.39 -2.71 -5.03
C TYR A 255 -13.55 -3.80 -5.69
N TRP A 256 -12.26 -3.52 -5.92
CA TRP A 256 -11.33 -4.46 -6.53
C TRP A 256 -10.65 -5.35 -5.50
N PHE A 257 -10.40 -4.80 -4.30
CA PHE A 257 -9.74 -5.47 -3.20
C PHE A 257 -10.42 -5.14 -1.87
N ALA A 258 -10.18 -5.95 -0.83
CA ALA A 258 -10.67 -5.69 0.53
C ALA A 258 -9.58 -5.86 1.58
N ARG A 259 -9.68 -5.07 2.65
CA ARG A 259 -8.81 -5.09 3.84
C ARG A 259 -9.61 -4.84 5.13
N LYS A 260 -9.36 -5.51 6.25
CA LYS A 260 -8.38 -6.58 6.50
C LYS A 260 -9.11 -7.92 6.59
N VAL A 261 -8.51 -9.02 6.13
CA VAL A 261 -9.18 -10.33 6.12
C VAL A 261 -8.32 -11.37 6.83
N LYS A 262 -8.93 -12.17 7.72
CA LYS A 262 -8.22 -13.26 8.39
C LYS A 262 -7.95 -14.39 7.40
N LYS A 263 -6.88 -15.16 7.65
CA LYS A 263 -6.45 -16.26 6.76
C LYS A 263 -7.57 -17.26 6.44
N ASP A 264 -8.33 -17.70 7.43
CA ASP A 264 -9.43 -18.64 7.27
C ASP A 264 -10.52 -18.07 6.36
N VAL A 265 -10.96 -16.84 6.61
CA VAL A 265 -11.95 -16.14 5.78
C VAL A 265 -11.44 -15.92 4.36
N ALA A 266 -10.18 -15.50 4.19
CA ALA A 266 -9.57 -15.28 2.88
C ALA A 266 -9.47 -16.57 2.05
N LEU A 267 -9.16 -17.70 2.70
CA LEU A 267 -9.10 -19.00 2.04
C LEU A 267 -10.49 -19.53 1.69
N THR A 268 -11.49 -19.31 2.53
CA THR A 268 -12.90 -19.62 2.21
C THR A 268 -13.38 -18.79 1.02
N TRP A 269 -13.14 -17.48 1.04
CA TRP A 269 -13.46 -16.58 -0.07
C TRP A 269 -12.87 -17.05 -1.40
N LEU A 270 -11.61 -17.49 -1.39
CA LEU A 270 -10.96 -18.01 -2.60
C LEU A 270 -11.57 -19.33 -3.10
N GLY A 271 -12.16 -20.13 -2.21
CA GLY A 271 -12.82 -21.39 -2.57
C GLY A 271 -14.25 -21.19 -3.10
N GLU A 272 -14.89 -20.06 -2.78
CA GLU A 272 -16.22 -19.67 -3.24
C GLU A 272 -16.19 -18.79 -4.50
N ALA A 273 -15.04 -18.19 -4.82
CA ALA A 273 -14.82 -17.29 -5.95
C ALA A 273 -14.44 -18.02 -7.25
#